data_AF-A0A8T4AD74-F1
#
_entry.id   AF-A0A8T4AD74-F1
#
_cell.length_a   1.000
_cell.length_b   1.000
_cell.length_c   1.000
_cell.angle_alpha   90.00
_cell.angle_beta   90.00
_cell.angle_gamma   90.00
#
_symmetry.space_group_name_H-M   'P 1'
#
loop_
_entity.id
_entity.type
_entity.pdbx_description
1 polymer ?
#
loop_
_entity_poly.entity_id
_entity_poly.type
_entity_poly.pdbx_seq_one_letter_code
_entity_poly.pdbx_strand_id
1 'polypeptide(L)'
;EAAKIQGFVWEDDNTLALDENTYLVLALRYKELASGGEENGGGEEDVPFDIDGHLTEIDTGKIDADYMNSRFDKYLKILSSGADAIEIQNTVNALHQSFASLSQEQQKYADIFLRDVQRGDVTPEQGKTFRDYISEYQSHAKNAQVRQLLEVFALDEGKFNALLNANITAANINEFGRFDALKNTVDKAKAKHYFEQRDGESLSIFKVNMKIDTLFQDFIIKGGFDLEPLK
;
A
#
# COMPACT_ATOMS: atom_id res chain seq x y z
N GLU A 1 14.80 -26.37 -11.24
CA GLU A 1 15.33 -27.09 -12.41
C GLU A 1 15.42 -26.27 -13.71
N ALA A 2 14.74 -25.11 -13.82
CA ALA A 2 14.78 -24.26 -15.01
C ALA A 2 16.18 -23.72 -15.40
N ALA A 3 17.09 -23.56 -14.44
CA ALA A 3 18.44 -23.02 -14.67
C ALA A 3 19.30 -23.91 -15.61
N LYS A 4 19.17 -25.24 -15.58
CA LYS A 4 19.96 -26.14 -16.45
C LYS A 4 19.51 -26.10 -17.92
N ILE A 5 18.27 -25.71 -18.20
CA ILE A 5 17.69 -25.73 -19.55
C ILE A 5 18.13 -24.50 -20.37
N GLN A 6 18.56 -23.42 -19.70
CA GLN A 6 19.08 -22.20 -20.33
C GLN A 6 20.62 -22.21 -20.53
N GLY A 7 21.28 -23.36 -20.37
CA GLY A 7 22.72 -23.47 -20.60
C GLY A 7 23.61 -22.98 -19.45
N PHE A 8 23.04 -22.72 -18.26
CA PHE A 8 23.87 -22.47 -17.08
C PHE A 8 24.49 -23.77 -16.57
N VAL A 9 25.82 -23.84 -16.67
CA VAL A 9 26.65 -24.89 -16.08
C VAL A 9 27.20 -24.35 -14.75
N TRP A 10 26.93 -25.05 -13.65
CA TRP A 10 27.46 -24.73 -12.32
C TRP A 10 28.89 -25.26 -12.17
N GLU A 11 29.78 -24.84 -13.06
CA GLU A 11 31.21 -25.06 -12.90
C GLU A 11 31.92 -23.76 -13.27
N ASP A 12 31.99 -22.86 -12.31
CA ASP A 12 33.14 -21.97 -12.11
C ASP A 12 33.04 -21.37 -10.70
N ASP A 13 34.20 -21.23 -10.06
CA ASP A 13 34.44 -20.77 -8.69
C ASP A 13 34.14 -19.26 -8.51
N ASN A 14 33.09 -18.77 -9.16
CA ASN A 14 32.56 -17.44 -8.96
C ASN A 14 31.56 -17.52 -7.81
N THR A 15 32.05 -17.25 -6.59
CA THR A 15 31.19 -16.84 -5.48
C THR A 15 30.27 -15.74 -5.98
N LEU A 16 29.00 -16.09 -6.20
CA LEU A 16 27.97 -15.12 -6.54
C LEU A 16 27.95 -14.12 -5.37
N ALA A 17 28.37 -12.88 -5.61
CA ALA A 17 28.32 -11.80 -4.61
C ALA A 17 26.88 -11.30 -4.41
N LEU A 18 25.92 -12.21 -4.49
CA LEU A 18 24.50 -11.98 -4.35
C LEU A 18 24.05 -12.94 -3.24
N ASP A 19 23.92 -12.40 -2.03
CA ASP A 19 23.36 -13.16 -0.91
C ASP A 19 21.84 -13.28 -1.03
N GLU A 20 21.27 -14.17 -0.23
CA GLU A 20 19.84 -14.47 -0.21
C GLU A 20 19.00 -13.21 0.05
N ASN A 21 19.48 -12.31 0.92
CA ASN A 21 18.82 -11.04 1.21
C ASN A 21 18.73 -10.16 -0.04
N THR A 22 19.85 -10.01 -0.77
CA THR A 22 19.91 -9.22 -2.01
C THR A 22 18.93 -9.76 -3.05
N TYR A 23 18.83 -11.09 -3.18
CA TYR A 23 17.86 -11.72 -4.08
C TYR A 23 16.40 -11.39 -3.71
N LEU A 24 16.04 -11.47 -2.43
CA LEU A 24 14.69 -11.20 -1.93
C LEU A 24 14.25 -9.75 -2.14
N VAL A 25 15.16 -8.81 -1.90
CA VAL A 25 14.91 -7.38 -2.13
C VAL A 25 14.61 -7.12 -3.62
N LEU A 26 15.40 -7.70 -4.51
CA LEU A 26 15.20 -7.58 -5.96
C LEU A 26 13.88 -8.22 -6.40
N ALA A 27 13.55 -9.39 -5.85
CA ALA A 27 12.31 -10.09 -6.12
C ALA A 27 11.07 -9.26 -5.70
N LEU A 28 11.12 -8.61 -4.52
CA LEU A 28 10.07 -7.71 -4.06
C LEU A 28 9.92 -6.48 -4.97
N ARG A 29 11.02 -5.81 -5.34
CA ARG A 29 10.97 -4.66 -6.26
C ARG A 29 10.44 -5.05 -7.63
N TYR A 30 10.83 -6.22 -8.13
CA TYR A 30 10.35 -6.72 -9.41
C TYR A 30 8.82 -6.94 -9.40
N LYS A 31 8.28 -7.48 -8.31
CA LYS A 31 6.82 -7.61 -8.13
C LYS A 31 6.10 -6.25 -8.14
N GLU A 32 6.73 -5.22 -7.56
CA GLU A 32 6.16 -3.87 -7.53
C GLU A 32 6.15 -3.20 -8.92
N LEU A 33 7.13 -3.49 -9.78
CA LEU A 33 7.18 -2.94 -11.15
C LEU A 33 5.97 -3.35 -11.99
N ALA A 34 5.47 -4.57 -11.83
CA ALA A 34 4.30 -5.05 -12.55
C ALA A 34 3.00 -4.34 -12.10
N SER A 35 2.94 -3.86 -10.85
CA SER A 35 1.76 -3.18 -10.31
C SER A 35 1.68 -1.67 -10.62
N GLY A 36 2.74 -1.08 -11.20
CA GLY A 36 2.83 0.36 -11.49
C GLY A 36 2.37 0.79 -12.88
N GLY A 37 1.79 -0.12 -13.69
CA GLY A 37 1.55 0.10 -15.12
C GLY A 37 0.12 0.47 -15.55
N GLU A 38 -0.87 0.55 -14.66
CA GLU A 38 -2.26 0.77 -15.07
C GLU A 38 -2.71 2.23 -14.92
N GLU A 39 -2.15 3.11 -15.75
CA GLU A 39 -2.80 4.38 -16.11
C GLU A 39 -2.92 4.52 -17.64
N ASN A 40 -4.18 4.54 -18.09
CA ASN A 40 -4.69 5.03 -19.38
C ASN A 40 -4.25 4.35 -20.70
N GLY A 41 -5.18 3.57 -21.26
CA GLY A 41 -5.84 3.96 -22.52
C GLY A 41 -5.15 3.62 -23.84
N GLY A 42 -5.64 2.55 -24.48
CA GLY A 42 -5.88 2.49 -25.93
C GLY A 42 -4.68 2.73 -26.86
N GLY A 43 -3.88 1.69 -27.07
CA GLY A 43 -2.95 1.61 -28.19
C GLY A 43 -2.48 0.17 -28.34
N GLU A 44 -2.79 -0.43 -29.48
CA GLU A 44 -2.22 -1.70 -29.92
C GLU A 44 -0.69 -1.57 -30.05
N GLU A 45 0.05 -1.94 -29.00
CA GLU A 45 1.38 -2.50 -29.16
C GLU A 45 1.46 -3.77 -28.33
N ASP A 46 1.46 -4.89 -29.06
CA ASP A 46 1.58 -6.26 -28.60
C ASP A 46 2.88 -6.39 -27.77
N VAL A 47 2.78 -6.21 -26.45
CA VAL A 47 3.91 -6.46 -25.53
C VAL A 47 4.12 -7.98 -25.54
N PRO A 48 5.24 -8.51 -26.06
CA PRO A 48 5.27 -9.91 -26.51
C PRO A 48 5.20 -10.97 -25.41
N PHE A 49 5.26 -10.59 -24.13
CA PHE A 49 5.06 -11.51 -23.01
C PHE A 49 4.45 -10.77 -21.81
N ASP A 50 3.24 -11.18 -21.43
CA ASP A 50 2.64 -10.92 -20.11
C ASP A 50 3.40 -11.79 -19.10
N ILE A 51 4.43 -11.21 -18.46
CA ILE A 51 5.22 -11.93 -17.46
C ILE A 51 4.44 -11.87 -16.14
N ASP A 52 3.63 -12.89 -15.89
CA ASP A 52 3.00 -13.14 -14.59
C ASP A 52 4.11 -13.32 -13.53
N GLY A 53 4.29 -12.30 -12.69
CA GLY A 53 5.30 -12.22 -11.64
C GLY A 53 4.99 -13.12 -10.43
N HIS A 54 4.51 -14.33 -10.64
CA HIS A 54 4.30 -15.31 -9.58
C HIS A 54 5.63 -15.89 -9.10
N LEU A 55 6.28 -15.16 -8.18
CA LEU A 55 7.27 -15.74 -7.29
C LEU A 55 6.55 -16.65 -6.31
N THR A 56 6.84 -17.95 -6.38
CA THR A 56 6.43 -18.92 -5.36
C THR A 56 7.07 -18.50 -4.03
N GLU A 57 6.23 -18.12 -3.08
CA GLU A 57 6.58 -17.57 -1.77
C GLU A 57 7.57 -18.49 -1.04
N ILE A 58 8.84 -18.08 -0.97
CA ILE A 58 9.80 -18.63 -0.01
C ILE A 58 9.54 -17.88 1.30
N ASP A 59 9.28 -18.60 2.38
CA ASP A 59 8.98 -18.07 3.72
C ASP A 59 10.22 -17.44 4.38
N THR A 60 10.66 -16.30 3.83
CA THR A 60 11.83 -15.52 4.26
C THR A 60 11.47 -14.32 5.13
N GLY A 61 10.17 -14.02 5.28
CA GLY A 61 9.67 -12.84 6.00
C GLY A 61 10.03 -12.79 7.49
N LYS A 62 10.30 -13.95 8.11
CA LYS A 62 10.64 -14.04 9.55
C LYS A 62 12.05 -13.55 9.86
N ILE A 63 13.04 -13.89 9.03
CA ILE A 63 14.45 -13.51 9.25
C ILE A 63 14.61 -11.99 9.08
N ASP A 64 13.95 -11.42 8.07
CA ASP A 64 13.95 -9.98 7.83
C ASP A 64 13.22 -9.20 8.93
N ALA A 65 12.19 -9.80 9.55
CA ALA A 65 11.46 -9.20 10.68
C ALA A 65 12.34 -9.05 11.93
N ASP A 66 13.04 -10.11 12.32
CA ASP A 66 13.88 -10.11 13.53
C ASP A 66 15.05 -9.12 13.39
N TYR A 67 15.66 -9.06 12.19
CA TYR A 67 16.72 -8.10 11.90
C TYR A 67 16.21 -6.66 11.97
N MET A 68 15.11 -6.33 11.31
CA MET A 68 14.47 -5.01 11.34
C MET A 68 14.10 -4.60 12.76
N ASN A 69 13.50 -5.51 13.53
CA ASN A 69 13.12 -5.21 14.91
C ASN A 69 14.33 -4.96 15.81
N SER A 70 15.43 -5.70 15.62
CA SER A 70 16.68 -5.44 16.35
C SER A 70 17.28 -4.05 16.08
N ARG A 71 17.15 -3.54 14.84
CA ARG A 71 17.57 -2.18 14.47
C ARG A 71 16.65 -1.14 15.08
N PHE A 72 15.35 -1.41 15.10
CA PHE A 72 14.36 -0.55 15.74
C PHE A 72 14.59 -0.45 17.27
N ASP A 73 14.81 -1.56 17.96
CA ASP A 73 15.15 -1.58 19.39
C ASP A 73 16.41 -0.76 19.68
N LYS A 74 17.42 -0.84 18.81
CA LYS A 74 18.63 -0.03 18.93
C LYS A 74 18.32 1.46 18.75
N TYR A 75 17.50 1.83 17.77
CA TYR A 75 17.05 3.20 17.55
C TYR A 75 16.34 3.77 18.79
N LEU A 76 15.40 3.03 19.39
CA LEU A 76 14.69 3.46 20.60
C LEU A 76 15.63 3.70 21.79
N LYS A 77 16.64 2.83 21.97
CA LYS A 77 17.65 2.99 23.02
C LYS A 77 18.48 4.26 22.82
N ILE A 78 18.93 4.53 21.60
CA ILE A 78 19.68 5.76 21.28
C ILE A 78 18.82 7.00 21.48
N LEU A 79 17.57 6.98 21.00
CA LEU A 79 16.63 8.09 21.18
C LEU A 79 16.38 8.41 22.66
N SER A 80 16.16 7.39 23.49
CA SER A 80 15.93 7.56 24.94
C SER A 80 17.17 8.01 25.72
N SER A 81 18.38 7.72 25.24
CA SER A 81 19.63 8.14 25.87
C SER A 81 19.95 9.64 25.71
N GLY A 82 19.15 10.39 24.94
CA GLY A 82 19.41 11.80 24.65
C GLY A 82 20.66 12.00 23.79
N ALA A 83 20.97 11.01 22.94
CA ALA A 83 22.10 11.04 22.03
C ALA A 83 22.03 12.25 21.07
N ASP A 84 23.17 12.58 20.46
CA ASP A 84 23.21 13.68 19.51
C ASP A 84 22.41 13.35 18.23
N ALA A 85 22.03 14.40 17.49
CA ALA A 85 21.23 14.25 16.28
C ALA A 85 21.95 13.41 15.20
N ILE A 86 23.28 13.36 15.22
CA ILE A 86 24.10 12.61 14.26
C ILE A 86 23.96 11.10 14.54
N GLU A 87 24.04 10.70 15.81
CA GLU A 87 23.90 9.31 16.23
C GLU A 87 22.49 8.78 15.98
N ILE A 88 21.47 9.60 16.26
CA ILE A 88 20.08 9.30 15.92
C ILE A 88 19.96 9.08 14.40
N GLN A 89 20.47 10.00 13.58
CA GLN A 89 20.41 9.87 12.13
C GLN A 89 21.13 8.62 11.61
N ASN A 90 22.29 8.27 12.19
CA ASN A 90 23.00 7.05 11.84
C ASN A 90 22.19 5.79 12.14
N THR A 91 21.47 5.75 13.26
CA THR A 91 20.59 4.62 13.57
C THR A 91 19.37 4.54 12.65
N VAL A 92 18.80 5.68 12.25
CA VAL A 92 17.73 5.72 11.24
C VAL A 92 18.22 5.22 9.89
N ASN A 93 19.41 5.64 9.44
CA ASN A 93 20.00 5.14 8.20
C ASN A 93 20.23 3.63 8.23
N ALA A 94 20.70 3.09 9.36
CA ALA A 94 20.84 1.65 9.55
C ALA A 94 19.49 0.92 9.58
N LEU A 95 18.44 1.55 10.10
CA LEU A 95 17.07 1.02 10.06
C LEU A 95 16.51 1.04 8.63
N HIS A 96 16.76 2.09 7.84
CA HIS A 96 16.36 2.14 6.43
C HIS A 96 16.98 1.03 5.58
N GLN A 97 18.18 0.54 5.92
CA GLN A 97 18.74 -0.63 5.23
C GLN A 97 17.85 -1.88 5.38
N SER A 98 17.09 -2.00 6.47
CA SER A 98 16.14 -3.11 6.66
C SER A 98 14.81 -2.92 5.91
N PHE A 99 14.52 -1.72 5.41
CA PHE A 99 13.28 -1.42 4.67
C PHE A 99 13.20 -2.11 3.32
N ALA A 100 14.32 -2.67 2.86
CA ALA A 100 14.38 -3.42 1.62
C ALA A 100 13.36 -4.58 1.61
N SER A 101 13.02 -5.12 2.79
CA SER A 101 12.00 -6.16 3.01
C SER A 101 10.55 -5.65 3.21
N LEU A 102 10.32 -4.34 3.08
CA LEU A 102 9.01 -3.70 3.14
C LEU A 102 8.53 -3.31 1.74
N SER A 103 7.22 -3.34 1.49
CA SER A 103 6.65 -2.74 0.27
C SER A 103 6.83 -1.22 0.25
N GLN A 104 6.71 -0.56 -0.91
CA GLN A 104 6.75 0.91 -1.00
C GLN A 104 5.73 1.59 -0.07
N GLU A 105 4.52 1.04 -0.02
CA GLU A 105 3.47 1.56 0.85
C GLU A 105 3.89 1.45 2.32
N GLN A 106 4.42 0.30 2.74
CA GLN A 106 4.94 0.10 4.09
C GLN A 106 6.11 1.03 4.41
N GLN A 107 6.99 1.30 3.45
CA GLN A 107 8.11 2.25 3.62
C GLN A 107 7.61 3.67 3.86
N LYS A 108 6.61 4.14 3.09
CA LYS A 108 5.96 5.43 3.30
C LYS A 108 5.46 5.57 4.75
N TYR A 109 4.77 4.56 5.27
CA TYR A 109 4.24 4.62 6.64
C TYR A 109 5.32 4.42 7.70
N ALA A 110 6.36 3.64 7.42
CA ALA A 110 7.54 3.54 8.28
C ALA A 110 8.25 4.90 8.43
N ASP A 111 8.43 5.64 7.34
CA ASP A 111 9.02 6.98 7.34
C ASP A 111 8.17 8.00 8.11
N ILE A 112 6.84 7.93 7.94
CA ILE A 112 5.90 8.78 8.70
C ILE A 112 6.04 8.50 10.19
N PHE A 113 5.97 7.23 10.59
CA PHE A 113 6.11 6.82 11.98
C PHE A 113 7.43 7.28 12.61
N LEU A 114 8.56 7.05 11.93
CA LEU A 114 9.88 7.46 12.44
C LEU A 114 9.97 8.97 12.67
N ARG A 115 9.44 9.77 11.74
CA ARG A 115 9.42 11.23 11.87
C ARG A 115 8.54 11.69 13.03
N ASP A 116 7.38 11.07 13.23
CA ASP A 116 6.47 11.40 14.32
C ASP A 116 7.09 11.05 15.68
N VAL A 117 7.84 9.94 15.76
CA VAL A 117 8.64 9.59 16.95
C VAL A 117 9.75 10.63 17.21
N GLN A 118 10.47 11.07 16.17
CA GLN A 118 11.51 12.10 16.31
C GLN A 118 10.96 13.45 16.78
N ARG A 119 9.73 13.80 16.38
CA ARG A 119 9.04 15.02 16.81
C ARG A 119 8.49 14.91 18.23
N GLY A 120 8.38 13.70 18.76
CA GLY A 120 7.73 13.42 20.04
C GLY A 120 6.20 13.35 19.95
N ASP A 121 5.64 13.28 18.74
CA ASP A 121 4.21 13.13 18.50
C ASP A 121 3.73 11.71 18.88
N VAL A 122 4.62 10.72 18.79
CA VAL A 122 4.39 9.33 19.19
C VAL A 122 5.50 8.84 20.10
N THR A 123 5.11 8.17 21.18
CA THR A 123 6.04 7.46 22.07
C THR A 123 5.89 5.96 21.86
N PRO A 124 6.93 5.26 21.36
CA PRO A 124 6.89 3.82 21.20
C PRO A 124 6.70 3.08 22.53
N GLU A 125 5.82 2.10 22.50
CA GLU A 125 5.40 1.22 23.60
C GLU A 125 6.35 0.03 23.70
N GLN A 126 6.57 -0.42 24.92
CA GLN A 126 7.42 -1.59 25.15
C GLN A 126 6.75 -2.87 24.63
N GLY A 127 7.46 -3.61 23.78
CA GLY A 127 7.01 -4.91 23.28
C GLY A 127 6.24 -4.87 21.96
N LYS A 128 5.90 -3.69 21.43
CA LYS A 128 5.43 -3.54 20.05
C LYS A 128 6.61 -3.57 19.07
N THR A 129 6.44 -4.29 17.96
CA THR A 129 7.45 -4.37 16.91
C THR A 129 7.35 -3.20 15.93
N PHE A 130 8.39 -2.97 15.15
CA PHE A 130 8.35 -1.94 14.10
C PHE A 130 7.22 -2.19 13.08
N ARG A 131 6.94 -3.45 12.75
CA ARG A 131 5.86 -3.83 11.83
C ARG A 131 4.47 -3.59 12.40
N ASP A 132 4.30 -3.69 13.72
CA ASP A 132 3.03 -3.35 14.37
C ASP A 132 2.72 -1.85 14.16
N TYR A 133 3.71 -0.98 14.34
CA TYR A 133 3.57 0.45 14.09
C TYR A 133 3.24 0.77 12.63
N ILE A 134 3.94 0.15 11.68
CA ILE A 134 3.65 0.32 10.26
C ILE A 134 2.19 -0.08 9.97
N SER A 135 1.75 -1.22 10.52
CA SER A 135 0.39 -1.74 10.33
C SER A 135 -0.67 -0.83 10.95
N GLU A 136 -0.39 -0.26 12.13
CA GLU A 136 -1.26 0.72 12.78
C GLU A 136 -1.41 1.98 11.92
N TYR A 137 -0.30 2.55 11.45
CA TYR A 137 -0.31 3.73 10.58
C TYR A 137 -1.05 3.46 9.25
N GLN A 138 -0.84 2.30 8.63
CA GLN A 138 -1.58 1.86 7.45
C GLN A 138 -3.08 1.77 7.72
N SER A 139 -3.47 1.13 8.84
CA SER A 139 -4.87 1.00 9.23
C SER A 139 -5.51 2.36 9.50
N HIS A 140 -4.83 3.25 10.22
CA HIS A 140 -5.30 4.60 10.49
C HIS A 140 -5.51 5.40 9.20
N ALA A 141 -4.58 5.34 8.26
CA ALA A 141 -4.71 6.02 6.97
C ALA A 141 -5.88 5.46 6.14
N LYS A 142 -6.01 4.14 6.02
CA LYS A 142 -7.13 3.50 5.31
C LYS A 142 -8.48 3.84 5.94
N ASN A 143 -8.57 3.81 7.27
CA ASN A 143 -9.77 4.20 8.00
C ASN A 143 -10.11 5.68 7.78
N ALA A 144 -9.11 6.56 7.70
CA ALA A 144 -9.33 7.97 7.39
C ALA A 144 -9.87 8.17 5.96
N GLN A 145 -9.31 7.46 4.98
CA GLN A 145 -9.81 7.47 3.60
C GLN A 145 -11.26 7.00 3.50
N VAL A 146 -11.60 5.90 4.19
CA VAL A 146 -12.98 5.39 4.26
C VAL A 146 -13.91 6.42 4.88
N ARG A 147 -13.55 7.01 6.04
CA ARG A 147 -14.36 8.05 6.68
C ARG A 147 -14.59 9.25 5.78
N GLN A 148 -13.55 9.71 5.09
CA GLN A 148 -13.65 10.81 4.14
C GLN A 148 -14.64 10.48 3.01
N LEU A 149 -14.57 9.28 2.44
CA LEU A 149 -15.53 8.83 1.43
C LEU A 149 -16.96 8.81 1.97
N LEU A 150 -17.17 8.23 3.16
CA LEU A 150 -18.48 8.16 3.79
C LEU A 150 -19.08 9.54 4.04
N GLU A 151 -18.26 10.50 4.50
CA GLU A 151 -18.69 11.87 4.79
C GLU A 151 -19.02 12.68 3.52
N VAL A 152 -18.14 12.61 2.50
CA VAL A 152 -18.29 13.34 1.24
C VAL A 152 -19.55 12.89 0.50
N PHE A 153 -19.81 11.58 0.47
CA PHE A 153 -20.93 11.01 -0.30
C PHE A 153 -22.15 10.65 0.56
N ALA A 154 -22.09 10.86 1.88
CA ALA A 154 -23.11 10.50 2.87
C ALA A 154 -23.57 9.04 2.74
N LEU A 155 -22.60 8.14 2.61
CA LEU A 155 -22.85 6.71 2.42
C LEU A 155 -23.29 6.02 3.71
N ASP A 156 -24.05 4.94 3.55
CA ASP A 156 -24.34 4.02 4.66
C ASP A 156 -23.08 3.23 5.04
N GLU A 157 -22.50 3.58 6.18
CA GLU A 157 -21.30 2.95 6.73
C GLU A 157 -21.49 1.44 6.97
N GLY A 158 -22.67 1.02 7.41
CA GLY A 158 -22.97 -0.39 7.68
C GLY A 158 -22.89 -1.25 6.42
N LYS A 159 -23.48 -0.77 5.33
CA LYS A 159 -23.40 -1.43 4.01
C LYS A 159 -21.99 -1.40 3.43
N PHE A 160 -21.27 -0.29 3.61
CA PHE A 160 -19.89 -0.18 3.13
C PHE A 160 -18.98 -1.20 3.84
N ASN A 161 -19.06 -1.27 5.17
CA ASN A 161 -18.29 -2.21 5.98
C ASN A 161 -18.68 -3.67 5.69
N ALA A 162 -19.97 -3.97 5.51
CA ALA A 162 -20.43 -5.29 5.10
C ALA A 162 -19.85 -5.72 3.75
N LEU A 163 -19.68 -4.77 2.82
CA LEU A 163 -19.04 -5.00 1.55
C LEU A 163 -17.55 -5.28 1.72
N LEU A 164 -16.81 -4.46 2.48
CA LEU A 164 -15.37 -4.69 2.71
C LEU A 164 -15.06 -6.03 3.40
N ASN A 165 -15.91 -6.49 4.30
CA ASN A 165 -15.73 -7.75 5.02
C ASN A 165 -15.95 -9.01 4.17
N ALA A 166 -16.39 -8.87 2.92
CA ALA A 166 -16.80 -9.99 2.08
C ALA A 166 -15.76 -10.44 1.04
N ASN A 167 -14.47 -10.09 1.23
CA ASN A 167 -13.37 -10.44 0.32
C ASN A 167 -13.69 -10.12 -1.14
N ILE A 168 -13.90 -8.83 -1.40
CA ILE A 168 -14.41 -8.34 -2.67
C ILE A 168 -13.34 -8.40 -3.77
N THR A 169 -13.77 -8.78 -4.96
CA THR A 169 -13.01 -8.74 -6.20
C THR A 169 -13.86 -8.06 -7.27
N ALA A 170 -13.23 -7.65 -8.38
CA ALA A 170 -13.96 -7.10 -9.54
C ALA A 170 -15.09 -8.03 -10.03
N ALA A 171 -14.89 -9.34 -9.93
CA ALA A 171 -15.87 -10.33 -10.38
C ALA A 171 -17.07 -10.47 -9.43
N ASN A 172 -16.85 -10.28 -8.12
CA ASN A 172 -17.87 -10.57 -7.11
C ASN A 172 -18.47 -9.30 -6.46
N ILE A 173 -17.95 -8.10 -6.74
CA ILE A 173 -18.32 -6.86 -6.04
C ILE A 173 -19.84 -6.64 -5.93
N ASN A 174 -20.61 -7.01 -6.95
CA ASN A 174 -22.06 -6.85 -6.96
C ASN A 174 -22.86 -8.16 -6.76
N GLU A 175 -22.25 -9.24 -6.27
CA GLU A 175 -23.02 -10.42 -5.87
C GLU A 175 -24.11 -10.04 -4.87
N PHE A 176 -25.29 -10.64 -5.06
CA PHE A 176 -26.49 -10.35 -4.27
C PHE A 176 -26.92 -8.87 -4.31
N GLY A 177 -26.44 -8.08 -5.28
CA GLY A 177 -26.77 -6.66 -5.44
C GLY A 177 -26.17 -5.75 -4.36
N ARG A 178 -25.15 -6.20 -3.63
CA ARG A 178 -24.57 -5.46 -2.49
C ARG A 178 -23.98 -4.10 -2.88
N PHE A 179 -23.33 -4.03 -4.04
CA PHE A 179 -22.72 -2.79 -4.53
C PHE A 179 -23.79 -1.80 -4.99
N ASP A 180 -24.82 -2.27 -5.70
CA ASP A 180 -25.97 -1.44 -6.04
C ASP A 180 -26.72 -0.95 -4.80
N ALA A 181 -26.88 -1.80 -3.78
CA ALA A 181 -27.50 -1.43 -2.52
C ALA A 181 -26.72 -0.35 -1.75
N LEU A 182 -25.39 -0.30 -1.88
CA LEU A 182 -24.53 0.76 -1.36
C LEU A 182 -24.66 2.04 -2.19
N LYS A 183 -24.53 1.96 -3.52
CA LYS A 183 -24.68 3.13 -4.42
C LYS A 183 -26.02 3.84 -4.26
N ASN A 184 -27.08 3.08 -3.98
CA ASN A 184 -28.41 3.64 -3.72
C ASN A 184 -28.50 4.47 -2.42
N THR A 185 -27.49 4.42 -1.55
CA THR A 185 -27.41 5.25 -0.33
C THR A 185 -26.73 6.60 -0.56
N VAL A 186 -26.11 6.82 -1.72
CA VAL A 186 -25.38 8.05 -2.01
C VAL A 186 -26.30 9.27 -2.02
N ASP A 187 -25.88 10.32 -1.33
CA ASP A 187 -26.43 11.65 -1.52
C ASP A 187 -25.94 12.22 -2.86
N LYS A 188 -26.81 12.14 -3.88
CA LYS A 188 -26.51 12.60 -5.24
C LYS A 188 -26.24 14.11 -5.33
N ALA A 189 -26.77 14.92 -4.41
CA ALA A 189 -26.52 16.35 -4.41
C ALA A 189 -25.09 16.64 -3.93
N LYS A 190 -24.65 15.97 -2.85
CA LYS A 190 -23.25 16.06 -2.39
C LYS A 190 -22.27 15.49 -3.40
N ALA A 191 -22.59 14.33 -3.98
CA ALA A 191 -21.76 13.71 -5.01
C ALA A 191 -21.58 14.64 -6.21
N LYS A 192 -22.67 15.25 -6.68
CA LYS A 192 -22.63 16.23 -7.76
C LYS A 192 -21.72 17.41 -7.39
N HIS A 193 -21.93 18.00 -6.22
CA HIS A 193 -21.13 19.13 -5.75
C HIS A 193 -19.63 18.79 -5.67
N TYR A 194 -19.27 17.61 -5.12
CA TYR A 194 -17.90 17.13 -5.07
C TYR A 194 -17.27 17.06 -6.47
N PHE A 195 -17.93 16.38 -7.41
CA PHE A 195 -17.39 16.22 -8.76
C PHE A 195 -17.34 17.54 -9.54
N GLU A 196 -18.33 18.43 -9.41
CA GLU A 196 -18.32 19.73 -10.08
C GLU A 196 -17.21 20.65 -9.54
N GLN A 197 -16.97 20.67 -8.22
CA GLN A 197 -15.85 21.45 -7.66
C GLN A 197 -14.50 20.89 -8.06
N ARG A 198 -14.34 19.57 -8.03
CA ARG A 198 -13.10 18.88 -8.42
C ARG A 198 -12.79 19.06 -9.90
N ASP A 199 -13.79 18.90 -10.77
CA ASP A 199 -13.59 18.93 -12.22
C ASP A 199 -13.59 20.37 -12.76
N GLY A 200 -14.32 21.28 -12.11
CA GLY A 200 -14.50 22.67 -12.55
C GLY A 200 -15.56 22.83 -13.65
N GLU A 201 -16.39 21.81 -13.89
CA GLU A 201 -17.48 21.82 -14.86
C GLU A 201 -18.81 21.42 -14.22
N SER A 202 -19.93 21.87 -14.79
CA SER A 202 -21.25 21.39 -14.34
C SER A 202 -21.57 20.03 -14.94
N LEU A 203 -22.10 19.13 -14.11
CA LEU A 203 -22.36 17.74 -14.45
C LEU A 203 -23.86 17.45 -14.50
N SER A 204 -24.26 16.68 -15.52
CA SER A 204 -25.60 16.11 -15.59
C SER A 204 -25.76 14.98 -14.58
N ILE A 205 -27.00 14.70 -14.15
CA ILE A 205 -27.28 13.61 -13.19
C ILE A 205 -26.76 12.26 -13.70
N PHE A 206 -26.87 12.01 -15.02
CA PHE A 206 -26.34 10.79 -15.63
C PHE A 206 -24.82 10.67 -15.48
N LYS A 207 -24.07 11.74 -15.78
CA LYS A 207 -22.61 11.77 -15.60
C LYS A 207 -22.21 11.59 -14.14
N VAL A 208 -22.95 12.19 -13.20
CA VAL A 208 -22.72 12.01 -11.76
C VAL A 208 -22.87 10.55 -11.35
N ASN A 209 -23.95 9.87 -11.78
CA ASN A 209 -24.15 8.45 -11.46
C ASN A 209 -23.02 7.57 -12.02
N MET A 210 -22.54 7.85 -13.23
CA MET A 210 -21.42 7.13 -13.84
C MET A 210 -20.12 7.33 -13.06
N LYS A 211 -19.83 8.58 -12.63
CA LYS A 211 -18.65 8.88 -11.81
C LYS A 211 -18.71 8.23 -10.42
N ILE A 212 -19.89 8.18 -9.80
CA ILE A 212 -20.10 7.46 -8.53
C ILE A 212 -19.73 5.98 -8.69
N ASP A 213 -20.22 5.35 -9.76
CA ASP A 213 -19.99 3.94 -10.04
C ASP A 213 -18.49 3.63 -10.18
N THR A 214 -17.79 4.37 -11.05
CA THR A 214 -16.35 4.21 -11.28
C THR A 214 -15.55 4.49 -10.01
N LEU A 215 -15.80 5.62 -9.34
CA LEU A 215 -15.03 6.01 -8.15
C LEU A 215 -15.15 4.96 -7.05
N PHE A 216 -16.35 4.46 -6.78
CA PHE A 216 -16.55 3.53 -5.67
C PHE A 216 -16.05 2.14 -5.99
N GLN A 217 -16.25 1.68 -7.23
CA GLN A 217 -15.69 0.42 -7.68
C GLN A 217 -14.17 0.43 -7.52
N ASP A 218 -13.51 1.49 -8.00
CA ASP A 218 -12.06 1.64 -7.88
C ASP A 218 -11.62 1.73 -6.41
N PHE A 219 -12.33 2.53 -5.60
CA PHE A 219 -12.00 2.69 -4.18
C PHE A 219 -12.07 1.37 -3.43
N ILE A 220 -13.10 0.56 -3.68
CA ILE A 220 -13.29 -0.74 -3.04
C ILE A 220 -12.22 -1.73 -3.53
N ILE A 221 -11.99 -1.84 -4.84
CA ILE A 221 -11.08 -2.82 -5.42
C ILE A 221 -9.62 -2.52 -5.06
N LYS A 222 -9.22 -1.25 -5.08
CA LYS A 222 -7.86 -0.82 -4.73
C LYS A 222 -7.61 -0.78 -3.23
N GLY A 223 -8.64 -1.00 -2.41
CA GLY A 223 -8.52 -1.05 -0.94
C GLY A 223 -8.38 0.34 -0.28
N GLY A 224 -8.96 1.37 -0.90
CA GLY A 224 -8.95 2.76 -0.45
C GLY A 224 -7.84 3.61 -1.07
N PHE A 225 -8.13 4.89 -1.28
CA PHE A 225 -7.16 5.91 -1.68
C PHE A 225 -7.64 7.30 -1.27
N ASP A 226 -6.73 8.26 -1.27
CA ASP A 226 -7.05 9.65 -0.93
C ASP A 226 -7.95 10.26 -2.02
N LEU A 227 -9.06 10.85 -1.61
CA LEU A 227 -9.94 11.56 -2.54
C LEU A 227 -9.23 12.81 -3.09
N GLU A 228 -9.41 13.07 -4.38
CA GLU A 228 -8.80 14.24 -5.02
C GLU A 228 -9.25 15.54 -4.33
N PRO A 229 -8.31 16.49 -4.13
CA PRO A 229 -8.62 17.76 -3.52
C PRO A 229 -9.55 18.59 -4.43
N LEU A 230 -10.39 19.40 -3.80
CA LEU A 230 -11.29 20.32 -4.49
C LEU A 230 -10.49 21.49 -5.05
N LYS A 231 -10.86 21.98 -6.25
CA LYS A 231 -10.21 23.13 -6.90
C LYS A 231 -10.70 24.47 -6.35
#